data_AF-A0A0F8Y232-F1
#
_entry.id   AF-A0A0F8Y232-F1
#
_cell.length_a   1.000
_cell.length_b   1.000
_cell.length_c   1.000
_cell.angle_alpha   90.00
_cell.angle_beta   90.00
_cell.angle_gamma   90.00
#
_symmetry.space_group_name_H-M   'P 1'
#
loop_
_entity.id
_entity.type
_entity.pdbx_description
1 polymer ?
#
loop_
_entity_poly.entity_id
_entity_poly.type
_entity_poly.pdbx_seq_one_letter_code
_entity_poly.pdbx_strand_id
1 'polypeptide(L)' 'MNLEIPWVEKYRPKNFKDIVSQSIAINSLQEFIQTPNMPHMIFVGPAGTGKTSTALIIAKTLLKNELLSTNLLEVNASDQ' A
#
# COMPACT_ATOMS: atom_id res chain seq x y z
N MET A 1 13.58 20.65 11.08
CA MET A 1 12.37 19.80 11.21
C MET A 1 11.32 20.38 10.29
N ASN A 2 10.92 19.67 9.23
CA ASN A 2 9.86 20.16 8.34
C ASN A 2 8.51 20.08 9.08
N LEU A 3 8.01 21.23 9.49
CA LEU A 3 6.74 21.40 10.20
C LEU A 3 5.51 21.36 9.26
N GLU A 4 5.70 21.19 7.95
CA GLU A 4 4.65 21.38 6.94
C GLU A 4 4.00 20.10 6.40
N ILE A 5 4.41 18.91 6.84
CA ILE A 5 3.81 17.66 6.31
C ILE A 5 2.44 17.43 6.96
N PRO A 6 1.35 17.30 6.18
CA PRO A 6 0.03 16.97 6.71
C PRO A 6 0.06 15.69 7.54
N TRP A 7 -0.69 15.65 8.64
CA TRP A 7 -0.67 14.48 9.55
C TRP A 7 -1.08 13.19 8.85
N VAL A 8 -1.99 13.29 7.87
CA VAL A 8 -2.44 12.16 7.06
C VAL A 8 -1.28 11.50 6.30
N GLU A 9 -0.30 12.29 5.86
CA GLU A 9 0.91 11.80 5.19
C GLU A 9 1.97 11.38 6.20
N LYS A 10 2.14 12.17 7.27
CA LYS A 10 3.12 11.90 8.33
C LYS A 10 2.89 10.53 8.98
N TYR A 11 1.63 10.17 9.20
CA TYR A 11 1.21 8.91 9.82
C TYR A 11 0.62 7.92 8.82
N ARG A 12 0.81 8.13 7.51
CA ARG A 12 0.39 7.17 6.49
C ARG A 12 1.09 5.82 6.76
N PRO A 13 0.35 4.69 6.82
CA PRO A 13 0.93 3.37 7.06
C PRO A 13 2.06 3.05 6.07
N LYS A 14 3.18 2.51 6.58
CA LYS A 14 4.36 2.16 5.78
C LYS A 14 4.58 0.66 5.65
N ASN A 15 4.00 -0.13 6.55
CA ASN A 15 4.04 -1.58 6.53
C ASN A 15 2.72 -2.17 7.05
N PHE A 16 2.51 -3.47 6.87
CA PHE A 16 1.26 -4.13 7.26
C PHE A 16 0.91 -3.98 8.74
N LYS A 17 1.89 -3.87 9.64
CA LYS A 17 1.66 -3.73 11.09
C LYS A 17 1.11 -2.36 11.47
N ASP A 18 1.34 -1.35 10.63
CA ASP A 18 0.82 0.00 10.82
C ASP A 18 -0.66 0.11 10.42
N ILE A 19 -1.23 -0.90 9.74
CA ILE A 19 -2.62 -0.92 9.32
C ILE A 19 -3.49 -1.29 10.53
N VAL A 20 -4.25 -0.32 11.03
CA VAL A 20 -5.14 -0.50 12.20
C VAL A 20 -6.27 -1.51 11.94
N SER A 21 -6.68 -1.66 10.67
CA SER A 21 -7.70 -2.63 10.26
C SER A 21 -7.12 -4.03 10.13
N GLN A 22 -7.25 -4.85 11.17
CA GLN A 22 -6.90 -6.28 11.14
C GLN A 22 -8.03 -7.12 10.52
N SER A 23 -8.43 -6.76 9.31
CA SER A 23 -9.43 -7.51 8.57
C SER A 23 -8.86 -8.84 8.05
N ILE A 24 -9.74 -9.84 7.88
CA ILE A 24 -9.43 -11.13 7.24
C ILE A 24 -8.69 -10.90 5.90
N ALA A 25 -9.06 -9.85 5.16
CA ALA A 25 -8.42 -9.49 3.90
C ALA A 25 -6.92 -9.17 4.04
N ILE A 26 -6.49 -8.47 5.09
CA ILE A 26 -5.05 -8.16 5.30
C ILE A 26 -4.27 -9.44 5.58
N ASN A 27 -4.83 -10.37 6.35
CA ASN A 27 -4.17 -11.65 6.63
C ASN A 27 -4.04 -12.49 5.34
N SER A 28 -5.11 -12.61 4.55
CA SER A 28 -5.03 -13.30 3.26
C SER A 28 -4.05 -12.63 2.30
N LEU A 29 -3.97 -11.29 2.28
CA LEU A 29 -2.99 -10.56 1.47
C LEU A 29 -1.55 -10.87 1.88
N GLN A 30 -1.26 -10.98 3.18
CA GLN A 30 0.07 -11.35 3.67
C GLN A 30 0.48 -12.75 3.19
N GLU A 31 -0.46 -13.70 3.13
CA GLU A 31 -0.21 -15.03 2.58
C GLU A 31 0.06 -14.98 1.07
N PHE A 32 -0.76 -14.26 0.31
CA PHE A 32 -0.58 -14.16 -1.15
C PHE A 32 0.77 -13.56 -1.54
N ILE A 33 1.29 -12.59 -0.78
CA ILE A 33 2.58 -11.94 -1.06
C ILE A 33 3.77 -12.90 -0.87
N GLN A 34 3.61 -13.93 -0.04
CA GLN A 34 4.66 -14.96 0.11
C GLN A 34 4.68 -15.95 -1.05
N THR A 35 3.66 -15.94 -1.90
CA THR A 35 3.56 -16.82 -3.06
C THR A 35 4.06 -16.13 -4.33
N PRO A 36 4.71 -16.84 -5.26
CA PRO A 36 5.22 -16.27 -6.51
C PRO A 36 4.12 -15.82 -7.49
N ASN A 37 2.87 -16.22 -7.27
CA ASN A 37 1.73 -15.95 -8.15
C ASN A 37 0.74 -14.99 -7.51
N MET A 38 1.15 -13.73 -7.34
CA MET A 38 0.23 -12.72 -6.84
C MET A 38 -0.86 -12.42 -7.88
N PRO A 39 -2.16 -12.53 -7.53
CA PRO A 39 -3.24 -12.19 -8.44
C PRO A 39 -3.36 -10.67 -8.64
N HIS A 40 -4.02 -10.26 -9.72
CA HIS A 40 -4.51 -8.88 -9.84
C HIS A 40 -5.58 -8.62 -8.79
N MET A 41 -5.53 -7.45 -8.15
CA MET A 41 -6.42 -7.10 -7.04
C MET A 41 -7.16 -5.79 -7.29
N ILE A 42 -8.40 -5.72 -6.82
CA ILE A 42 -9.20 -4.50 -6.80
C ILE A 42 -9.53 -4.20 -5.35
N PHE A 43 -9.12 -3.02 -4.87
CA PHE A 43 -9.43 -2.56 -3.52
C PHE A 43 -10.67 -1.66 -3.55
N VAL A 44 -11.73 -2.07 -2.85
CA VAL A 44 -13.00 -1.34 -2.81
C VAL A 44 -13.35 -0.98 -1.37
N GLY A 45 -13.89 0.21 -1.16
CA GLY A 45 -14.33 0.68 0.15
C GLY A 45 -14.38 2.21 0.28
N PRO A 46 -14.92 2.75 1.39
CA PRO A 46 -15.05 4.19 1.64
C PRO A 46 -13.73 4.96 1.54
N ALA A 47 -13.78 6.28 1.34
CA ALA A 47 -12.60 7.14 1.36
C ALA A 47 -11.86 7.05 2.72
N GLY A 48 -10.53 7.14 2.71
CA GLY A 48 -9.72 7.13 3.94
C GLY A 48 -9.55 5.76 4.64
N THR A 49 -10.01 4.66 4.03
CA THR A 49 -9.92 3.31 4.63
C THR A 49 -8.60 2.56 4.36
N GLY A 50 -7.60 3.23 3.81
CA GLY A 50 -6.26 2.65 3.61
C GLY A 50 -6.07 1.88 2.29
N LYS A 51 -7.01 1.90 1.34
CA LYS A 51 -6.90 1.22 0.03
C LYS A 51 -5.57 1.51 -0.69
N THR A 52 -5.29 2.79 -0.94
CA THR A 52 -4.06 3.24 -1.61
C THR A 52 -2.82 2.90 -0.78
N SER A 53 -2.88 3.10 0.55
CA SER A 53 -1.77 2.75 1.45
C SER A 53 -1.44 1.26 1.40
N THR A 54 -2.45 0.39 1.40
CA THR A 54 -2.28 -1.07 1.31
C THR A 54 -1.66 -1.47 -0.03
N ALA A 55 -2.12 -0.92 -1.15
CA ALA A 55 -1.54 -1.20 -2.47
C ALA A 55 -0.05 -0.82 -2.54
N LEU A 56 0.32 0.34 -1.99
CA LEU A 56 1.71 0.77 -1.91
C LEU A 56 2.57 -0.11 -0.98
N ILE A 57 2.01 -0.53 0.17
CA ILE A 57 2.70 -1.46 1.07
C ILE A 57 2.98 -2.80 0.38
N ILE A 58 2.02 -3.32 -0.38
CA ILE A 58 2.18 -4.53 -1.18
C ILE A 58 3.31 -4.36 -2.20
N ALA A 59 3.27 -3.30 -3.01
CA ALA A 59 4.30 -3.04 -4.01
C ALA A 59 5.70 -2.95 -3.39
N LYS A 60 5.84 -2.25 -2.26
CA LYS A 60 7.10 -2.16 -1.50
C LYS A 60 7.58 -3.50 -0.97
N THR A 61 6.66 -4.33 -0.50
CA THR A 61 6.97 -5.65 0.04
C THR A 61 7.45 -6.60 -1.06
N LEU A 62 6.82 -6.56 -2.24
CA LEU A 62 7.20 -7.39 -3.38
C LEU A 62 8.49 -6.93 -4.05
N LEU A 63 8.63 -5.62 -4.31
CA LEU A 63 9.67 -5.13 -5.21
C LEU A 63 11.02 -4.90 -4.52
N LYS A 64 11.13 -4.97 -3.19
CA LYS A 64 12.29 -4.46 -2.42
C LYS A 64 12.55 -2.97 -2.71
N ASN A 65 13.00 -2.22 -1.70
CA ASN A 65 13.05 -0.76 -1.81
C ASN A 65 13.89 -0.22 -2.99
N GLU A 66 14.95 -0.93 -3.37
CA GLU A 66 15.89 -0.52 -4.42
C GLU A 66 15.31 -0.60 -5.84
N LEU A 67 14.30 -1.46 -6.06
CA LEU A 67 13.74 -1.71 -7.39
C LEU A 67 12.42 -0.97 -7.62
N LEU A 68 11.93 -0.21 -6.63
CA LEU A 68 10.65 0.48 -6.72
C LEU A 68 10.61 1.52 -7.83
N SER A 69 11.64 2.35 -7.95
CA SER A 69 11.66 3.45 -8.93
C SER A 69 11.63 2.96 -10.38
N THR A 70 12.07 1.74 -10.64
CA THR A 70 12.12 1.15 -11.99
C THR A 70 10.97 0.18 -12.27
N ASN A 71 10.31 -0.36 -11.24
CA ASN A 71 9.29 -1.41 -11.38
C ASN A 71 7.90 -1.05 -10.81
N LEU A 72 7.72 0.16 -10.26
CA LEU A 72 6.43 0.66 -9.81
C LEU A 72 5.95 1.80 -10.71
N LEU A 73 4.81 1.60 -11.34
CA LEU A 73 4.04 2.66 -11.98
C LEU A 73 2.81 2.95 -11.11
N GLU A 74 2.76 4.13 -10.50
CA GLU A 74 1.58 4.66 -9.82
C GLU A 74 0.89 5.67 -10.74
N VAL A 75 -0.39 5.45 -11.02
CA VAL A 75 -1.21 6.36 -11.83
C VAL A 75 -2.47 6.69 -11.05
N ASN A 76 -2.73 7.98 -10.85
CA ASN A 76 -3.97 8.46 -10.26
C ASN A 76 -4.91 9.01 -11.34
N ALA A 77 -6.21 9.09 -11.02
CA ALA A 77 -7.21 9.60 -11.95
C ALA A 77 -7.01 11.09 -12.32
N SER A 78 -6.26 11.84 -11.52
CA SER A 78 -5.89 13.24 -11.77
C SER A 78 -4.65 13.40 -12.65
N ASP A 79 -3.90 12.32 -12.88
CA ASP A 79 -2.67 12.36 -13.68
C ASP A 79 -2.97 12.25 -15.20
N GLN A 80 -4.27 12.25 -15.56
CA GLN A 80 -4.82 12.38 -16.92
C GLN A 80 -5.58 13.68 -17.08
#